data_AF-A0A927MNW4-F1
#
_entry.id   AF-A0A927MNW4-F1
#
_cell.length_a   1.000
_cell.length_b   1.000
_cell.length_c   1.000
_cell.angle_alpha   90.00
_cell.angle_beta   90.00
_cell.angle_gamma   90.00
#
_symmetry.space_group_name_H-M   'P 1'
#
loop_
_entity.id
_entity.type
_entity.pdbx_description
1 polymer ?
#
loop_
_entity_poly.entity_id
_entity_poly.type
_entity_poly.pdbx_seq_one_letter_code
_entity_poly.pdbx_strand_id
1 'polypeptide(L)'
;MKKPLQIWGTLILFLFLFPVIVSKIPGEMATTRSKLVKEPSFMVYAANIMEEETLELAEAPESVETETPVAPKSPKAGEGKALLYFTHTNEAFKPVTMANDGKIAVSHHSENITKFGEKLQNQLIFNGIQTDILAVNNAEEMGKRRIPHFRAYKAIRPYVEKRINEQNYDLIMDIHRDAVGPDVTTLVHEGEKYAKVAFVIGLDHPNYQQNLAKAQLIKDEMEKLVPGITRNLIKKGSAHGDGKYNQDLHPSLLVVELGGTGNAEDELNRTVAVIGKAAAGVLGGE
;
A
#
# COMPACT_ATOMS: atom_id res chain seq x y z
N MET A 1 28.15 -33.01 -59.73
CA MET A 1 27.31 -32.21 -58.79
C MET A 1 26.59 -33.14 -57.81
N LYS A 2 27.18 -33.46 -56.65
CA LYS A 2 26.55 -34.22 -55.54
C LYS A 2 27.22 -33.88 -54.20
N LYS A 3 27.25 -32.60 -53.80
CA LYS A 3 27.84 -32.17 -52.51
C LYS A 3 26.90 -31.44 -51.51
N PRO A 4 25.68 -30.95 -51.86
CA PRO A 4 24.85 -30.30 -50.84
C PRO A 4 24.12 -31.30 -49.92
N LEU A 5 23.71 -32.47 -50.42
CA LEU A 5 22.89 -33.40 -49.63
C LEU A 5 23.63 -34.06 -48.47
N GLN A 6 24.95 -34.21 -48.58
CA GLN A 6 25.78 -34.86 -47.55
C GLN A 6 26.07 -33.92 -46.36
N ILE A 7 26.01 -32.61 -46.57
CA ILE A 7 26.28 -31.58 -45.54
C ILE A 7 25.03 -31.36 -44.66
N TRP A 8 23.83 -31.39 -45.27
CA TRP A 8 22.58 -31.27 -44.51
C TRP A 8 22.22 -32.55 -43.75
N GLY A 9 22.56 -33.73 -44.29
CA GLY A 9 22.37 -35.01 -43.61
C GLY A 9 23.23 -35.17 -42.34
N THR A 10 24.47 -34.68 -42.35
CA THR A 10 25.34 -34.71 -41.16
C THR A 10 24.92 -33.69 -40.10
N LEU A 11 24.42 -32.51 -40.50
CA LEU A 11 23.93 -31.49 -39.57
C LEU A 11 22.66 -31.95 -38.81
N ILE A 12 21.74 -32.62 -39.51
CA ILE A 12 20.50 -33.13 -38.91
C ILE A 12 20.78 -34.33 -37.98
N LEU A 13 21.73 -35.21 -38.35
CA LEU A 13 22.16 -36.32 -37.48
C LEU A 13 22.85 -35.80 -36.20
N PHE A 14 23.60 -34.68 -36.30
CA PHE A 14 24.25 -34.05 -35.15
C PHE A 14 23.25 -33.42 -34.17
N LEU A 15 22.18 -32.79 -34.67
CA LEU A 15 21.12 -32.19 -33.83
C LEU A 15 20.26 -33.23 -33.11
N PHE A 16 20.07 -34.43 -33.68
CA PHE A 16 19.30 -35.51 -33.04
C PHE A 16 20.11 -36.38 -32.06
N LEU A 17 21.45 -36.43 -32.18
CA LEU A 17 22.32 -37.19 -31.27
C LEU A 17 22.85 -36.37 -30.07
N PHE A 18 22.77 -35.04 -30.13
CA PHE A 18 23.21 -34.15 -29.06
C PHE A 18 22.53 -34.40 -27.69
N PRO A 19 21.23 -34.79 -27.60
CA PRO A 19 20.60 -35.07 -26.30
C PRO A 19 21.13 -36.35 -25.63
N VAL A 20 21.73 -37.28 -26.39
CA VAL A 20 22.17 -38.58 -25.86
C VAL A 20 23.61 -38.50 -25.31
N ILE A 21 24.47 -37.66 -25.90
CA ILE A 21 25.88 -37.54 -25.51
C ILE A 21 26.05 -36.81 -24.17
N VAL A 22 25.14 -35.88 -23.82
CA VAL A 22 25.18 -35.17 -22.52
C VAL A 22 24.88 -36.11 -21.33
N SER A 23 24.26 -37.28 -21.56
CA SER A 23 23.93 -38.24 -20.50
C SER A 23 25.08 -39.17 -20.07
N LYS A 24 26.26 -39.11 -20.72
CA LYS A 24 27.38 -40.04 -20.48
C LYS A 24 28.74 -39.40 -20.13
N ILE A 25 28.78 -38.11 -19.82
CA ILE A 25 30.01 -37.48 -19.28
C ILE A 25 29.96 -37.58 -17.75
N PRO A 26 30.91 -38.25 -17.08
CA PRO A 26 31.05 -38.12 -15.64
C PRO A 26 31.66 -36.75 -15.35
N GLY A 27 30.78 -35.76 -15.16
CA GLY A 27 31.17 -34.43 -14.74
C GLY A 27 31.40 -34.42 -13.23
N GLU A 28 32.64 -34.17 -12.82
CA GLU A 28 32.98 -33.77 -11.46
C GLU A 28 32.00 -32.69 -10.98
N MET A 29 31.31 -32.95 -9.87
CA MET A 29 30.63 -31.89 -9.11
C MET A 29 31.70 -31.00 -8.49
N ALA A 30 32.23 -30.07 -9.28
CA ALA A 30 32.83 -28.87 -8.73
C ALA A 30 31.69 -28.07 -8.08
N THR A 31 31.61 -28.13 -6.75
CA THR A 31 30.77 -27.26 -5.94
C THR A 31 31.23 -25.81 -6.11
N THR A 32 30.83 -25.18 -7.21
CA THR A 32 30.86 -23.72 -7.28
C THR A 32 29.70 -23.26 -6.41
N ARG A 33 30.00 -22.91 -5.15
CA ARG A 33 29.12 -22.07 -4.34
C ARG A 33 28.80 -20.84 -5.18
N SER A 34 27.63 -20.83 -5.81
CA SER A 34 26.98 -19.60 -6.23
C SER A 34 27.00 -18.70 -5.01
N LYS A 35 27.78 -17.62 -5.07
CA LYS A 35 27.62 -16.52 -4.14
C LYS A 35 26.23 -15.97 -4.43
N LEU A 36 25.24 -16.50 -3.71
CA LEU A 36 23.98 -15.80 -3.47
C LEU A 36 24.36 -14.44 -2.90
N VAL A 37 24.39 -13.44 -3.78
CA VAL A 37 24.29 -12.05 -3.37
C VAL A 37 22.87 -11.95 -2.82
N LYS A 38 22.76 -12.16 -1.51
CA LYS A 38 21.56 -11.87 -0.75
C LYS A 38 21.38 -10.37 -0.86
N GLU A 39 20.50 -9.93 -1.76
CA GLU A 39 20.10 -8.53 -1.75
C GLU A 39 19.62 -8.19 -0.34
N PRO A 40 20.12 -7.10 0.26
CA PRO A 40 19.70 -6.74 1.59
C PRO A 40 18.24 -6.28 1.50
N SER A 41 17.33 -7.15 1.95
CA SER A 41 15.95 -6.81 2.25
C SER A 41 15.94 -5.80 3.39
N PHE A 42 16.12 -4.52 3.07
CA PHE A 42 15.98 -3.44 4.02
C PHE A 42 14.50 -3.22 4.29
N MET A 43 13.97 -3.98 5.24
CA MET A 43 12.65 -3.77 5.81
C MET A 43 12.70 -2.48 6.65
N VAL A 44 11.99 -1.45 6.21
CA VAL A 44 11.64 -0.30 7.05
C VAL A 44 10.14 -0.18 6.95
N TYR A 45 9.47 -0.76 7.93
CA TYR A 45 8.02 -0.82 8.02
C TYR A 45 7.50 0.46 8.66
N ALA A 46 6.41 1.02 8.13
CA ALA A 46 5.68 2.06 8.84
C ALA A 46 5.24 1.57 10.23
N ALA A 47 4.99 0.27 10.40
CA ALA A 47 4.68 -0.38 11.67
C ALA A 47 5.88 -1.15 12.25
N ASN A 48 6.71 -0.49 13.05
CA ASN A 48 7.40 -1.20 14.12
C ASN A 48 6.34 -1.60 15.16
N ILE A 49 6.28 -2.90 15.42
CA ILE A 49 5.35 -3.56 16.35
C ILE A 49 5.65 -3.04 17.77
N MET A 50 4.69 -2.34 18.36
CA MET A 50 4.53 -2.21 19.81
C MET A 50 3.04 -2.26 20.14
N GLU A 51 2.74 -2.83 21.32
CA GLU A 51 1.42 -3.15 21.84
C GLU A 51 0.45 -1.96 21.76
N GLU A 52 -0.82 -2.28 21.51
CA GLU A 52 -1.93 -1.32 21.61
C GLU A 52 -1.93 -0.75 23.03
N GLU A 53 -1.31 0.43 23.21
CA GLU A 53 -1.38 1.16 24.47
C GLU A 53 -2.80 1.72 24.59
N THR A 54 -3.67 0.99 25.28
CA THR A 54 -4.91 1.55 25.84
C THR A 54 -4.51 2.48 27.00
N LEU A 55 -4.12 3.71 26.67
CA LEU A 55 -4.03 4.77 27.66
C LEU A 55 -5.41 5.39 27.86
N GLU A 56 -5.91 5.27 29.09
CA GLU A 56 -7.14 5.90 29.55
C GLU A 56 -7.15 7.40 29.23
N LEU A 57 -8.32 7.89 28.85
CA LEU A 57 -8.61 9.29 28.56
C LEU A 57 -8.25 10.18 29.75
N ALA A 58 -7.05 10.75 29.74
CA ALA A 58 -6.70 11.83 30.65
C ALA A 58 -7.45 13.11 30.22
N GLU A 59 -8.14 13.71 31.17
CA GLU A 59 -9.02 14.86 31.03
C GLU A 59 -8.34 16.06 30.33
N ALA A 60 -9.10 16.73 29.47
CA ALA A 60 -8.66 17.89 28.71
C ALA A 60 -8.39 19.09 29.66
N PRO A 61 -7.30 19.86 29.49
CA PRO A 61 -7.15 21.13 30.18
C PRO A 61 -8.02 22.21 29.54
N GLU A 62 -8.54 23.08 30.41
CA GLU A 62 -9.41 24.21 30.10
C GLU A 62 -8.79 25.26 29.16
N SER A 63 -9.66 25.76 28.27
CA SER A 63 -9.70 27.06 27.58
C SER A 63 -8.40 27.81 27.29
N VAL A 64 -8.07 27.89 25.99
CA VAL A 64 -7.41 29.06 25.40
C VAL A 64 -8.30 29.56 24.26
N GLU A 65 -8.77 30.80 24.37
CA GLU A 65 -9.54 31.51 23.35
C GLU A 65 -8.66 31.99 22.18
N THR A 66 -9.30 32.11 21.00
CA THR A 66 -8.88 32.78 19.74
C THR A 66 -7.93 31.98 18.83
N GLU A 67 -8.15 31.78 17.52
CA GLU A 67 -9.07 32.35 16.52
C GLU A 67 -9.70 31.20 15.71
N THR A 68 -10.96 31.34 15.30
CA THR A 68 -11.67 30.36 14.46
C THR A 68 -11.01 30.22 13.07
N PRO A 69 -10.48 29.05 12.69
CA PRO A 69 -10.21 28.74 11.30
C PRO A 69 -11.56 28.44 10.64
N VAL A 70 -11.83 29.10 9.52
CA VAL A 70 -13.00 28.82 8.67
C VAL A 70 -13.00 27.31 8.36
N ALA A 71 -13.99 26.59 8.91
CA ALA A 71 -14.18 25.18 8.62
C ALA A 71 -14.37 25.02 7.10
N PRO A 72 -13.66 24.07 6.45
CA PRO A 72 -13.88 23.80 5.04
C PRO A 72 -15.33 23.35 4.89
N LYS A 73 -16.08 24.05 4.02
CA LYS A 73 -17.47 23.69 3.68
C LYS A 73 -17.48 22.26 3.16
N SER A 74 -18.32 21.41 3.76
CA SER A 74 -18.58 20.06 3.25
C SER A 74 -18.99 20.14 1.77
N PRO A 75 -18.45 19.28 0.89
CA PRO A 75 -18.88 19.22 -0.50
C PRO A 75 -20.38 18.94 -0.60
N LYS A 76 -21.02 19.40 -1.68
CA LYS A 76 -22.36 18.92 -2.01
C LYS A 76 -22.28 17.44 -2.39
N ALA A 77 -23.33 16.68 -2.06
CA ALA A 77 -23.49 15.31 -2.51
C ALA A 77 -23.22 15.20 -4.03
N GLY A 78 -22.17 14.45 -4.40
CA GLY A 78 -21.70 14.26 -5.78
C GLY A 78 -20.50 15.11 -6.24
N GLU A 79 -19.88 15.92 -5.38
CA GLU A 79 -18.77 16.82 -5.76
C GLU A 79 -17.41 16.53 -5.09
N GLY A 80 -17.30 15.48 -4.27
CA GLY A 80 -16.05 15.17 -3.56
C GLY A 80 -14.90 14.78 -4.50
N LYS A 81 -13.68 15.27 -4.21
CA LYS A 81 -12.47 14.92 -4.96
C LYS A 81 -11.42 14.25 -4.08
N ALA A 82 -10.89 13.11 -4.53
CA ALA A 82 -9.87 12.35 -3.84
C ALA A 82 -8.56 12.20 -4.64
N LEU A 83 -7.45 12.09 -3.91
CA LEU A 83 -6.14 11.72 -4.45
C LEU A 83 -5.64 10.46 -3.75
N LEU A 84 -5.24 9.45 -4.53
CA LEU A 84 -4.55 8.27 -4.01
C LEU A 84 -3.07 8.32 -4.42
N TYR A 85 -2.18 7.94 -3.50
CA TYR A 85 -0.77 7.73 -3.80
C TYR A 85 -0.18 6.61 -2.93
N PHE A 86 1.05 6.19 -3.26
CA PHE A 86 1.71 5.05 -2.63
C PHE A 86 3.16 5.39 -2.32
N THR A 87 3.45 5.72 -1.06
CA THR A 87 4.83 5.92 -0.61
C THR A 87 5.66 4.63 -0.80
N HIS A 88 5.06 3.46 -0.51
CA HIS A 88 5.70 2.14 -0.65
C HIS A 88 5.06 1.32 -1.79
N THR A 89 5.28 1.75 -3.04
CA THR A 89 4.67 1.19 -4.26
C THR A 89 4.69 -0.34 -4.36
N ASN A 90 5.79 -0.98 -3.96
CA ASN A 90 5.96 -2.42 -4.19
C ASN A 90 5.37 -3.30 -3.08
N GLU A 91 4.76 -2.76 -2.03
CA GLU A 91 4.20 -3.58 -0.95
C GLU A 91 3.19 -4.60 -1.48
N ALA A 92 3.41 -5.87 -1.16
CA ALA A 92 2.64 -6.97 -1.73
C ALA A 92 2.13 -7.95 -0.66
N PHE A 93 1.10 -8.69 -1.04
CA PHE A 93 0.41 -9.65 -0.18
C PHE A 93 0.82 -11.06 -0.57
N LYS A 94 1.26 -11.86 0.41
CA LYS A 94 1.78 -13.21 0.20
C LYS A 94 0.79 -14.11 -0.57
N PRO A 95 -0.53 -14.12 -0.28
CA PRO A 95 -1.46 -14.93 -1.07
C PRO A 95 -1.62 -14.44 -2.51
N VAL A 96 -1.52 -13.13 -2.75
CA VAL A 96 -1.70 -12.52 -4.07
C VAL A 96 -0.52 -12.85 -4.98
N THR A 97 0.71 -12.71 -4.49
CA THR A 97 1.90 -13.08 -5.28
C THR A 97 1.89 -14.58 -5.55
N MET A 98 1.61 -15.41 -4.53
CA MET A 98 1.53 -16.86 -4.68
C MET A 98 0.54 -17.28 -5.77
N ALA A 99 -0.64 -16.68 -5.82
CA ALA A 99 -1.65 -16.98 -6.82
C ALA A 99 -1.22 -16.58 -8.25
N ASN A 100 -0.39 -15.55 -8.39
CA ASN A 100 0.05 -15.02 -9.67
C ASN A 100 1.29 -15.72 -10.24
N ASP A 101 2.36 -15.84 -9.46
CA ASP A 101 3.66 -16.33 -9.93
C ASP A 101 4.15 -17.62 -9.25
N GLY A 102 3.34 -18.17 -8.33
CA GLY A 102 3.69 -19.34 -7.53
C GLY A 102 4.74 -19.06 -6.45
N LYS A 103 5.04 -17.79 -6.14
CA LYS A 103 6.06 -17.40 -5.16
C LYS A 103 5.47 -16.52 -4.06
N ILE A 104 5.92 -16.77 -2.84
CA ILE A 104 5.57 -15.96 -1.68
C ILE A 104 6.50 -14.75 -1.62
N ALA A 105 5.96 -13.56 -1.81
CA ALA A 105 6.69 -12.31 -1.68
C ALA A 105 5.86 -11.25 -0.94
N VAL A 106 6.55 -10.38 -0.21
CA VAL A 106 5.96 -9.19 0.46
C VAL A 106 6.30 -7.89 -0.28
N SER A 107 7.02 -8.01 -1.39
CA SER A 107 7.37 -6.93 -2.30
C SER A 107 7.30 -7.47 -3.72
N HIS A 108 6.58 -6.78 -4.61
CA HIS A 108 6.39 -7.20 -6.00
C HIS A 108 6.25 -5.98 -6.92
N HIS A 109 6.65 -6.11 -8.19
CA HIS A 109 6.66 -4.99 -9.13
C HIS A 109 5.29 -4.75 -9.82
N SER A 110 4.48 -5.81 -10.00
CA SER A 110 3.11 -5.72 -10.55
C SER A 110 2.01 -6.09 -9.54
N GLU A 111 2.10 -7.25 -8.89
CA GLU A 111 1.17 -7.71 -7.86
C GLU A 111 1.38 -7.05 -6.48
N ASN A 112 1.21 -5.73 -6.42
CA ASN A 112 1.44 -4.94 -5.23
C ASN A 112 0.21 -4.06 -4.88
N ILE A 113 0.40 -3.19 -3.89
CA ILE A 113 -0.65 -2.34 -3.31
C ILE A 113 -1.31 -1.41 -4.33
N THR A 114 -0.63 -1.03 -5.42
CA THR A 114 -1.20 -0.14 -6.43
C THR A 114 -2.40 -0.77 -7.14
N LYS A 115 -2.41 -2.10 -7.34
CA LYS A 115 -3.54 -2.86 -7.89
C LYS A 115 -4.81 -2.66 -7.07
N PHE A 116 -4.69 -2.61 -5.74
CA PHE A 116 -5.82 -2.35 -4.84
C PHE A 116 -6.17 -0.87 -4.78
N GLY A 117 -5.19 0.01 -4.98
CA GLY A 117 -5.38 1.42 -5.23
C GLY A 117 -6.27 1.74 -6.43
N GLU A 118 -6.04 1.08 -7.58
CA GLU A 118 -6.89 1.21 -8.77
C GLU A 118 -8.33 0.72 -8.51
N LYS A 119 -8.48 -0.39 -7.78
CA LYS A 119 -9.80 -0.88 -7.37
C LYS A 119 -10.48 0.10 -6.42
N LEU A 120 -9.76 0.69 -5.48
CA LEU A 120 -10.27 1.73 -4.58
C LEU A 120 -10.68 2.99 -5.36
N GLN A 121 -9.89 3.42 -6.35
CA GLN A 121 -10.27 4.51 -7.24
C GLN A 121 -11.62 4.23 -7.91
N ASN A 122 -11.81 3.03 -8.46
CA ASN A 122 -13.07 2.64 -9.08
C ASN A 122 -14.23 2.66 -8.07
N GLN A 123 -14.02 2.21 -6.83
CA GLN A 123 -15.03 2.25 -5.78
C GLN A 123 -15.38 3.69 -5.37
N LEU A 124 -14.40 4.58 -5.23
CA LEU A 124 -14.64 5.99 -4.93
C LEU A 124 -15.42 6.66 -6.06
N ILE A 125 -15.03 6.45 -7.32
CA ILE A 125 -15.74 6.97 -8.50
C ILE A 125 -17.17 6.43 -8.56
N PHE A 126 -17.35 5.13 -8.33
CA PHE A 126 -18.68 4.50 -8.29
C PHE A 126 -19.59 5.13 -7.23
N ASN A 127 -19.03 5.55 -6.09
CA ASN A 127 -19.75 6.24 -5.03
C ASN A 127 -19.75 7.78 -5.19
N GLY A 128 -19.46 8.31 -6.38
CA GLY A 128 -19.60 9.73 -6.70
C GLY A 128 -18.42 10.63 -6.28
N ILE A 129 -17.28 10.06 -5.92
CA ILE A 129 -16.05 10.80 -5.60
C ILE A 129 -15.10 10.77 -6.81
N GLN A 130 -14.87 11.92 -7.44
CA GLN A 130 -13.85 12.04 -8.48
C GLN A 130 -12.48 11.70 -7.89
N THR A 131 -11.75 10.77 -8.48
CA THR A 131 -10.52 10.26 -7.85
C THR A 131 -9.36 10.20 -8.83
N ASP A 132 -8.27 10.88 -8.47
CA ASP A 132 -7.00 10.81 -9.18
C ASP A 132 -6.06 9.82 -8.49
N ILE A 133 -5.20 9.15 -9.27
CA ILE A 133 -4.01 8.47 -8.76
C ILE A 133 -2.78 9.31 -9.11
N LEU A 134 -1.90 9.55 -8.15
CA LEU A 134 -0.61 10.18 -8.40
C LEU A 134 0.23 9.23 -9.28
N ALA A 135 0.51 9.64 -10.52
CA ALA A 135 1.24 8.85 -11.50
C ALA A 135 2.77 8.83 -11.23
N VAL A 136 3.16 8.31 -10.06
CA VAL A 136 4.56 8.18 -9.63
C VAL A 136 4.79 6.80 -9.04
N ASN A 137 5.66 6.02 -9.67
CA ASN A 137 6.22 4.82 -9.07
C ASN A 137 7.39 5.22 -8.15
N ASN A 138 7.14 5.34 -6.85
CA ASN A 138 8.15 5.83 -5.91
C ASN A 138 9.32 4.85 -5.78
N ALA A 139 9.08 3.54 -5.95
CA ALA A 139 10.16 2.54 -5.94
C ALA A 139 11.15 2.77 -7.10
N GLU A 140 10.65 3.07 -8.30
CA GLU A 140 11.50 3.42 -9.45
C GLU A 140 12.23 4.74 -9.25
N GLU A 141 11.54 5.78 -8.76
CA GLU A 141 12.16 7.09 -8.50
C GLU A 141 13.28 7.00 -7.45
N MET A 142 13.05 6.23 -6.38
CA MET A 142 14.09 5.93 -5.40
C MET A 142 15.24 5.16 -6.01
N GLY A 143 14.97 4.16 -6.85
CA GLY A 143 16.00 3.37 -7.55
C GLY A 143 16.90 4.22 -8.43
N LYS A 144 16.32 5.09 -9.27
CA LYS A 144 17.05 6.03 -10.15
C LYS A 144 17.99 6.94 -9.35
N ARG A 145 17.56 7.38 -8.17
CA ARG A 145 18.26 8.36 -7.32
C ARG A 145 19.07 7.73 -6.20
N ARG A 146 19.10 6.39 -6.11
CA ARG A 146 19.72 5.63 -5.02
C ARG A 146 19.27 6.10 -3.63
N ILE A 147 17.99 6.42 -3.49
CA ILE A 147 17.40 6.82 -2.21
C ILE A 147 17.09 5.55 -1.40
N PRO A 148 17.55 5.44 -0.15
CA PRO A 148 17.27 4.29 0.68
C PRO A 148 15.81 4.26 1.14
N HIS A 149 15.27 3.06 1.41
CA HIS A 149 13.85 2.84 1.72
C HIS A 149 13.33 3.69 2.89
N PHE A 150 14.12 3.91 3.95
CA PHE A 150 13.71 4.76 5.09
C PHE A 150 13.48 6.24 4.72
N ARG A 151 13.85 6.66 3.50
CA ARG A 151 13.60 7.99 2.95
C ARG A 151 12.48 8.02 1.91
N ALA A 152 11.65 6.98 1.83
CA ALA A 152 10.55 6.89 0.86
C ALA A 152 9.59 8.07 0.95
N TYR A 153 9.21 8.50 2.16
CA TYR A 153 8.37 9.68 2.39
C TYR A 153 9.01 10.95 1.81
N LYS A 154 10.31 11.15 2.06
CA LYS A 154 11.07 12.27 1.48
C LYS A 154 11.17 12.20 -0.04
N ALA A 155 11.20 11.00 -0.62
CA ALA A 155 11.29 10.81 -2.07
C ALA A 155 9.98 11.20 -2.77
N ILE A 156 8.83 10.80 -2.24
CA ILE A 156 7.51 11.04 -2.85
C ILE A 156 6.96 12.43 -2.57
N ARG A 157 7.33 13.02 -1.41
CA ARG A 157 6.84 14.32 -0.94
C ARG A 157 6.74 15.42 -2.02
N PRO A 158 7.80 15.74 -2.80
CA PRO A 158 7.72 16.82 -3.79
C PRO A 158 6.67 16.58 -4.89
N TYR A 159 6.35 15.33 -5.21
CA TYR A 159 5.32 15.00 -6.19
C TYR A 159 3.92 15.17 -5.60
N VAL A 160 3.73 14.78 -4.34
CA VAL A 160 2.47 14.99 -3.60
C VAL A 160 2.21 16.48 -3.44
N GLU A 161 3.20 17.23 -2.93
CA GLU A 161 3.13 18.68 -2.73
C GLU A 161 2.82 19.42 -4.04
N LYS A 162 3.47 19.03 -5.15
CA LYS A 162 3.13 19.59 -6.46
C LYS A 162 1.67 19.33 -6.82
N ARG A 163 1.20 18.09 -6.69
CA ARG A 163 -0.17 17.72 -7.10
C ARG A 163 -1.25 18.42 -6.29
N ILE A 164 -1.09 18.52 -4.97
CA ILE A 164 -2.08 19.20 -4.10
C ILE A 164 -2.10 20.72 -4.29
N ASN A 165 -1.00 21.30 -4.79
CA ASN A 165 -0.95 22.73 -5.14
C ASN A 165 -1.57 23.02 -6.52
N GLU A 166 -1.55 22.05 -7.44
CA GLU A 166 -2.20 22.16 -8.75
C GLU A 166 -3.72 21.98 -8.66
N GLN A 167 -4.20 21.26 -7.65
CA GLN A 167 -5.59 20.89 -7.54
C GLN A 167 -6.02 20.65 -6.09
N ASN A 168 -7.23 21.12 -5.74
CA ASN A 168 -7.81 20.88 -4.42
C ASN A 168 -8.39 19.46 -4.31
N TYR A 169 -8.23 18.84 -3.14
CA TYR A 169 -8.76 17.52 -2.81
C TYR A 169 -9.41 17.53 -1.43
N ASP A 170 -10.59 16.93 -1.33
CA ASP A 170 -11.32 16.79 -0.06
C ASP A 170 -10.80 15.62 0.79
N LEU A 171 -10.11 14.67 0.13
CA LEU A 171 -9.55 13.47 0.71
C LEU A 171 -8.27 13.07 -0.01
N ILE A 172 -7.20 12.78 0.74
CA ILE A 172 -5.95 12.29 0.17
C ILE A 172 -5.59 11.03 0.94
N MET A 173 -5.27 9.94 0.25
CA MET A 173 -4.88 8.70 0.88
C MET A 173 -3.51 8.21 0.39
N ASP A 174 -2.60 8.03 1.32
CA ASP A 174 -1.40 7.21 1.14
C ASP A 174 -1.78 5.78 1.51
N ILE A 175 -1.83 4.88 0.53
CA ILE A 175 -2.28 3.50 0.75
C ILE A 175 -1.06 2.59 0.97
N HIS A 176 -1.11 1.85 2.07
CA HIS A 176 -0.07 0.93 2.53
C HIS A 176 -0.66 -0.44 2.82
N ARG A 177 0.24 -1.39 3.07
CA ARG A 177 -0.07 -2.72 3.60
C ARG A 177 0.70 -2.94 4.90
N ASP A 178 -0.02 -3.19 5.99
CA ASP A 178 0.60 -3.41 7.30
C ASP A 178 1.48 -4.67 7.31
N ALA A 179 2.56 -4.68 8.09
CA ALA A 179 3.47 -5.81 8.22
C ALA A 179 2.85 -7.00 8.99
N VAL A 180 1.79 -6.77 9.76
CA VAL A 180 1.20 -7.80 10.64
C VAL A 180 0.52 -8.95 9.87
N GLY A 181 0.27 -10.04 10.60
CA GLY A 181 -0.30 -11.28 10.07
C GLY A 181 -1.84 -11.27 9.96
N PRO A 182 -2.40 -12.25 9.23
CA PRO A 182 -3.84 -12.36 8.99
C PRO A 182 -4.64 -12.71 10.25
N ASP A 183 -3.99 -13.20 11.30
CA ASP A 183 -4.58 -13.39 12.64
C ASP A 183 -5.09 -12.09 13.25
N VAL A 184 -4.42 -10.97 12.96
CA VAL A 184 -4.81 -9.63 13.41
C VAL A 184 -5.64 -8.92 12.35
N THR A 185 -5.35 -9.15 11.07
CA THR A 185 -5.91 -8.36 9.96
C THR A 185 -7.04 -9.03 9.19
N THR A 186 -7.55 -10.16 9.63
CA THR A 186 -8.74 -10.80 9.03
C THR A 186 -9.95 -10.63 9.93
N LEU A 187 -11.06 -10.23 9.36
CA LEU A 187 -12.38 -10.25 9.98
C LEU A 187 -13.25 -11.25 9.22
N VAL A 188 -14.08 -12.01 9.96
CA VAL A 188 -15.23 -12.71 9.38
C VAL A 188 -16.49 -11.96 9.78
N HIS A 189 -17.25 -11.49 8.79
CA HIS A 189 -18.52 -10.80 8.99
C HIS A 189 -19.55 -11.39 8.03
N GLU A 190 -20.69 -11.84 8.57
CA GLU A 190 -21.78 -12.48 7.80
C GLU A 190 -21.33 -13.63 6.88
N GLY A 191 -20.31 -14.38 7.30
CA GLY A 191 -19.77 -15.52 6.54
C GLY A 191 -18.73 -15.14 5.47
N GLU A 192 -18.52 -13.85 5.22
CA GLU A 192 -17.50 -13.34 4.31
C GLU A 192 -16.26 -12.87 5.06
N LYS A 193 -15.09 -12.99 4.43
CA LYS A 193 -13.83 -12.50 4.99
C LYS A 193 -13.46 -11.13 4.46
N TYR A 194 -12.97 -10.28 5.36
CA TYR A 194 -12.54 -8.91 5.07
C TYR A 194 -11.12 -8.70 5.59
N ALA A 195 -10.34 -7.89 4.88
CA ALA A 195 -9.10 -7.36 5.40
C ALA A 195 -9.43 -6.19 6.34
N LYS A 196 -8.90 -6.19 7.56
CA LYS A 196 -9.08 -5.05 8.46
C LYS A 196 -8.25 -3.86 8.02
N VAL A 197 -8.73 -2.66 8.32
CA VAL A 197 -8.05 -1.39 8.01
C VAL A 197 -7.57 -0.71 9.27
N ALA A 198 -6.36 -0.16 9.25
CA ALA A 198 -5.91 0.77 10.28
C ALA A 198 -5.57 2.13 9.64
N PHE A 199 -5.69 3.20 10.42
CA PHE A 199 -5.21 4.52 10.02
C PHE A 199 -4.00 4.90 10.88
N VAL A 200 -2.95 5.40 10.23
CA VAL A 200 -1.77 5.92 10.93
C VAL A 200 -1.84 7.44 11.01
N ILE A 201 -1.57 7.98 12.20
CA ILE A 201 -1.56 9.42 12.51
C ILE A 201 -0.17 9.81 12.97
N GLY A 202 0.52 10.60 12.15
CA GLY A 202 1.78 11.25 12.45
C GLY A 202 1.60 12.37 13.45
N LEU A 203 2.24 12.27 14.61
CA LEU A 203 2.08 13.27 15.69
C LEU A 203 2.99 14.49 15.55
N ASP A 204 3.99 14.43 14.67
CA ASP A 204 5.10 15.40 14.65
C ASP A 204 4.81 16.61 13.75
N HIS A 205 3.57 17.10 13.73
CA HIS A 205 3.20 18.35 13.06
C HIS A 205 1.99 19.01 13.75
N PRO A 206 1.89 20.35 13.78
CA PRO A 206 0.91 21.06 14.62
C PRO A 206 -0.56 20.76 14.26
N ASN A 207 -0.81 20.30 13.03
CA ASN A 207 -2.16 20.15 12.49
C ASN A 207 -2.66 18.69 12.50
N TYR A 208 -1.96 17.75 13.14
CA TYR A 208 -2.30 16.31 13.09
C TYR A 208 -3.72 15.99 13.57
N GLN A 209 -4.28 16.85 14.44
CA GLN A 209 -5.65 16.71 14.94
C GLN A 209 -6.70 16.76 13.83
N GLN A 210 -6.44 17.47 12.73
CA GLN A 210 -7.34 17.51 11.58
C GLN A 210 -7.32 16.18 10.82
N ASN A 211 -6.14 15.61 10.61
CA ASN A 211 -5.97 14.28 10.00
C ASN A 211 -6.60 13.20 10.89
N LEU A 212 -6.41 13.30 12.21
CA LEU A 212 -7.02 12.41 13.20
C LEU A 212 -8.55 12.45 13.13
N ALA A 213 -9.14 13.65 13.15
CA ALA A 213 -10.59 13.80 13.07
C ALA A 213 -11.16 13.22 11.77
N LYS A 214 -10.51 13.48 10.63
CA LYS A 214 -10.92 12.92 9.34
C LYS A 214 -10.80 11.38 9.32
N ALA A 215 -9.70 10.83 9.85
CA ALA A 215 -9.52 9.39 9.96
C ALA A 215 -10.61 8.74 10.84
N GLN A 216 -10.93 9.37 11.97
CA GLN A 216 -11.98 8.90 12.87
C GLN A 216 -13.35 8.87 12.19
N LEU A 217 -13.72 9.91 11.43
CA LEU A 217 -14.99 9.95 10.70
C LEU A 217 -15.10 8.79 9.68
N ILE A 218 -14.06 8.54 8.88
CA ILE A 218 -14.08 7.44 7.91
C ILE A 218 -14.07 6.10 8.62
N LYS A 219 -13.27 5.96 9.69
CA LYS A 219 -13.24 4.75 10.52
C LYS A 219 -14.63 4.43 11.07
N ASP A 220 -15.33 5.41 11.64
CA ASP A 220 -16.67 5.22 12.21
C ASP A 220 -17.69 4.85 11.14
N GLU A 221 -17.60 5.47 9.97
CA GLU A 221 -18.49 5.12 8.85
C GLU A 221 -18.22 3.69 8.33
N MET A 222 -16.95 3.26 8.28
CA MET A 222 -16.60 1.87 7.97
C MET A 222 -17.16 0.88 9.00
N GLU A 223 -17.10 1.21 10.29
CA GLU A 223 -17.63 0.37 11.37
C GLU A 223 -19.16 0.24 11.33
N LYS A 224 -19.88 1.28 10.89
CA LYS A 224 -21.33 1.17 10.64
C LYS A 224 -21.66 0.22 9.50
N LEU A 225 -20.82 0.20 8.45
CA LEU A 225 -21.04 -0.64 7.27
C LEU A 225 -20.68 -2.11 7.52
N VAL A 226 -19.54 -2.36 8.19
CA VAL A 226 -19.06 -3.71 8.53
C VAL A 226 -18.43 -3.64 9.94
N PRO A 227 -19.19 -3.99 10.99
CA PRO A 227 -18.68 -3.98 12.36
C PRO A 227 -17.41 -4.83 12.56
N GLY A 228 -16.36 -4.22 13.12
CA GLY A 228 -15.05 -4.81 13.39
C GLY A 228 -14.06 -4.75 12.22
N ILE A 229 -14.40 -4.08 11.11
CA ILE A 229 -13.54 -4.00 9.92
C ILE A 229 -12.34 -3.08 10.14
N THR A 230 -12.36 -2.22 11.13
CA THR A 230 -11.24 -1.34 11.45
C THR A 230 -10.51 -1.79 12.70
N ARG A 231 -9.21 -1.50 12.74
CA ARG A 231 -8.38 -1.57 13.93
C ARG A 231 -8.34 -0.21 14.62
N ASN A 232 -7.72 -0.16 15.79
CA ASN A 232 -7.46 1.09 16.49
C ASN A 232 -6.62 2.05 15.64
N LEU A 233 -6.82 3.35 15.85
CA LEU A 233 -6.00 4.39 15.24
C LEU A 233 -4.57 4.28 15.77
N ILE A 234 -3.60 4.25 14.86
CA ILE A 234 -2.19 4.06 15.20
C ILE A 234 -1.52 5.43 15.24
N LYS A 235 -1.18 5.92 16.43
CA LYS A 235 -0.48 7.19 16.61
C LYS A 235 1.04 6.96 16.60
N LYS A 236 1.79 7.72 15.77
CA LYS A 236 3.25 7.57 15.65
C LYS A 236 3.95 8.92 15.60
N GLY A 237 4.84 9.15 16.56
CA GLY A 237 5.86 10.20 16.48
C GLY A 237 7.17 9.67 15.87
N SER A 238 8.17 10.54 15.73
CA SER A 238 9.49 10.23 15.16
C SER A 238 10.28 9.15 15.90
N ALA A 239 9.95 8.86 17.15
CA ALA A 239 10.53 7.74 17.89
C ALA A 239 10.13 6.37 17.29
N HIS A 240 9.00 6.30 16.58
CA HIS A 240 8.38 5.04 16.13
C HIS A 240 8.14 5.01 14.61
N GLY A 241 8.74 5.94 13.85
CA GLY A 241 8.67 5.99 12.39
C GLY A 241 9.02 7.37 11.81
N ASP A 242 8.44 7.73 10.66
CA ASP A 242 8.66 9.04 10.03
C ASP A 242 8.12 10.20 10.89
N GLY A 243 7.08 9.94 11.70
CA GLY A 243 6.47 10.91 12.61
C GLY A 243 5.48 11.86 11.95
N LYS A 244 5.57 12.09 10.64
CA LYS A 244 4.64 12.96 9.88
C LYS A 244 3.88 12.21 8.80
N TYR A 245 4.54 11.30 8.09
CA TYR A 245 3.96 10.54 6.99
C TYR A 245 3.36 11.43 5.89
N ASN A 246 3.98 12.60 5.66
CA ASN A 246 3.49 13.68 4.81
C ASN A 246 2.12 14.28 5.19
N GLN A 247 1.51 13.91 6.32
CA GLN A 247 0.22 14.46 6.77
C GLN A 247 0.27 15.96 7.09
N ASP A 248 1.46 16.50 7.32
CA ASP A 248 1.71 17.94 7.44
C ASP A 248 1.44 18.73 6.15
N LEU A 249 1.35 18.06 4.99
CA LEU A 249 1.05 18.71 3.72
C LEU A 249 -0.42 19.12 3.59
N HIS A 250 -1.35 18.40 4.21
CA HIS A 250 -2.78 18.64 4.00
C HIS A 250 -3.66 18.05 5.12
N PRO A 251 -4.68 18.77 5.61
CA PRO A 251 -5.53 18.32 6.73
C PRO A 251 -6.37 17.08 6.42
N SER A 252 -6.66 16.80 5.15
CA SER A 252 -7.39 15.61 4.71
C SER A 252 -6.49 14.45 4.26
N LEU A 253 -5.18 14.49 4.53
CA LEU A 253 -4.26 13.41 4.16
C LEU A 253 -4.26 12.29 5.20
N LEU A 254 -4.60 11.09 4.77
CA LEU A 254 -4.69 9.90 5.60
C LEU A 254 -3.67 8.86 5.16
N VAL A 255 -3.04 8.19 6.12
CA VAL A 255 -2.28 6.96 5.86
C VAL A 255 -3.20 5.79 6.16
N VAL A 256 -3.44 4.95 5.16
CA VAL A 256 -4.40 3.83 5.23
C VAL A 256 -3.64 2.52 5.10
N GLU A 257 -3.66 1.71 6.15
CA GLU A 257 -3.10 0.37 6.16
C GLU A 257 -4.19 -0.63 5.76
N LEU A 258 -4.15 -1.10 4.51
CA LEU A 258 -5.09 -2.07 3.95
C LEU A 258 -4.63 -3.50 4.25
N GLY A 259 -5.19 -4.08 5.30
CA GLY A 259 -4.85 -5.44 5.70
C GLY A 259 -3.39 -5.61 6.14
N GLY A 260 -2.91 -6.85 6.06
CA GLY A 260 -1.58 -7.28 6.44
C GLY A 260 -0.93 -8.21 5.41
N THR A 261 0.28 -8.73 5.66
CA THR A 261 1.02 -9.58 4.69
C THR A 261 0.23 -10.80 4.18
N GLY A 262 -0.72 -11.30 4.97
CA GLY A 262 -1.39 -12.58 4.74
C GLY A 262 -2.83 -12.50 4.22
N ASN A 263 -3.37 -11.30 3.95
CA ASN A 263 -4.73 -11.19 3.44
C ASN A 263 -4.84 -11.61 1.97
N ALA A 264 -5.95 -12.25 1.61
CA ALA A 264 -6.23 -12.70 0.25
C ALA A 264 -6.82 -11.59 -0.63
N GLU A 265 -6.70 -11.70 -1.96
CA GLU A 265 -7.23 -10.69 -2.91
C GLU A 265 -8.73 -10.41 -2.70
N ASP A 266 -9.51 -11.43 -2.41
CA ASP A 266 -10.95 -11.32 -2.17
C ASP A 266 -11.28 -10.51 -0.91
N GLU A 267 -10.52 -10.71 0.17
CA GLU A 267 -10.67 -9.96 1.42
C GLU A 267 -10.39 -8.48 1.20
N LEU A 268 -9.32 -8.19 0.45
CA LEU A 268 -8.90 -6.83 0.10
C LEU A 268 -9.92 -6.15 -0.81
N ASN A 269 -10.44 -6.86 -1.81
CA ASN A 269 -11.44 -6.34 -2.76
C ASN A 269 -12.76 -5.96 -2.06
N ARG A 270 -13.21 -6.75 -1.08
CA ARG A 270 -14.39 -6.40 -0.26
C ARG A 270 -14.11 -5.16 0.58
N THR A 271 -12.95 -5.12 1.23
CA THR A 271 -12.57 -3.99 2.09
C THR A 271 -12.45 -2.68 1.30
N VAL A 272 -11.86 -2.66 0.10
CA VAL A 272 -11.79 -1.41 -0.70
C VAL A 272 -13.17 -0.89 -1.09
N ALA A 273 -14.17 -1.76 -1.28
CA ALA A 273 -15.55 -1.34 -1.49
C ALA A 273 -16.14 -0.66 -0.25
N VAL A 274 -15.84 -1.18 0.94
CA VAL A 274 -16.25 -0.56 2.22
C VAL A 274 -15.57 0.80 2.42
N ILE A 275 -14.26 0.92 2.14
CA ILE A 275 -13.54 2.21 2.19
C ILE A 275 -14.19 3.22 1.24
N GLY A 276 -14.46 2.83 -0.01
CA GLY A 276 -15.05 3.72 -1.01
C GLY A 276 -16.43 4.24 -0.59
N LYS A 277 -17.29 3.35 -0.07
CA LYS A 277 -18.62 3.71 0.43
C LYS A 277 -18.54 4.60 1.68
N ALA A 278 -17.66 4.27 2.63
CA ALA A 278 -17.48 5.05 3.86
C ALA A 278 -16.94 6.46 3.57
N ALA A 279 -15.96 6.58 2.67
CA ALA A 279 -15.45 7.88 2.23
C ALA A 279 -16.56 8.73 1.60
N ALA A 280 -17.44 8.13 0.79
CA ALA A 280 -18.58 8.83 0.20
C ALA A 280 -19.60 9.28 1.26
N GLY A 281 -19.89 8.46 2.27
CA GLY A 281 -20.75 8.87 3.40
C GLY A 281 -20.19 10.10 4.14
N VAL A 282 -18.88 10.11 4.39
CA VAL A 282 -18.21 11.23 5.09
C VAL A 282 -18.13 12.50 4.22
N LEU A 283 -17.88 12.37 2.92
CA LEU A 283 -17.77 13.53 2.00
C LEU A 283 -19.11 14.03 1.47
N GLY A 284 -20.12 13.16 1.43
CA GLY A 284 -21.44 13.44 0.85
C GLY A 284 -22.38 14.22 1.76
N GLY A 285 -22.13 14.21 3.08
CA GLY A 285 -22.89 14.98 4.07
C GLY A 285 -24.40 14.75 4.00
N GLU A 286 -24.87 13.64 4.56
CA GLU A 286 -26.28 13.49 4.95
C GLU A 286 -26.45 13.76 6.46
#